data_AF-I0TCB8-F1
#
_entry.id   AF-I0TCB8-F1
#
_cell.length_a   1.000
_cell.length_b   1.000
_cell.length_c   1.000
_cell.angle_alpha   90.00
_cell.angle_beta   90.00
_cell.angle_gamma   90.00
#
_symmetry.space_group_name_H-M   'P 1'
#
loop_
_entity.id
_entity.type
_entity.pdbx_description
1 polymer ?
#
loop_
_entity_poly.entity_id
_entity_poly.type
_entity_poly.pdbx_seq_one_letter_code
_entity_poly.pdbx_strand_id
1 'polypeptide(L)' 'MFREVCGIHLSEDNIRDLIGSGRTPILKGLTSKAGKKFNVRLVLGEDYITSFEFENKKGKQRGR' A
#
# COMPACT_ATOMS: atom_id res chain seq x y z
N MET A 1 0.00 -7.50 15.35
CA MET A 1 0.45 -8.17 14.11
C MET A 1 0.21 -7.23 12.94
N PHE A 2 1.18 -7.10 12.02
CA PHE A 2 1.09 -6.33 10.76
C PHE A 2 0.07 -6.89 9.74
N ARG A 3 -0.96 -7.60 10.21
CA ARG A 3 -1.97 -8.24 9.37
C ARG A 3 -3.00 -7.26 8.85
N GLU A 4 -3.12 -6.07 9.41
CA GLU A 4 -4.09 -5.07 8.96
C GLU A 4 -3.41 -3.75 8.62
N VAL A 5 -3.69 -3.24 7.42
CA VAL A 5 -3.16 -1.98 6.90
C VAL A 5 -4.33 -1.15 6.37
N CYS A 6 -4.60 0.03 6.94
CA CYS A 6 -5.74 0.88 6.58
C CYS A 6 -7.10 0.14 6.48
N GLY A 7 -7.36 -0.77 7.42
CA GLY A 7 -8.62 -1.52 7.52
C GLY A 7 -8.74 -2.68 6.53
N ILE A 8 -7.67 -3.08 5.84
CA ILE A 8 -7.64 -4.31 5.04
C ILE A 8 -6.71 -5.34 5.66
N HIS A 9 -7.10 -6.61 5.60
CA HIS A 9 -6.22 -7.70 5.98
C HIS A 9 -5.27 -8.08 4.85
N LEU A 10 -3.98 -8.21 5.17
CA LEU A 10 -2.99 -8.75 4.25
C LEU A 10 -3.10 -10.27 4.23
N SER A 11 -3.38 -10.82 3.04
CA SER A 11 -3.25 -12.25 2.77
C SER A 11 -1.79 -12.70 2.89
N GLU A 12 -1.58 -13.98 3.14
CA GLU A 12 -0.25 -14.57 3.25
C GLU A 12 0.58 -14.37 1.98
N ASP A 13 -0.04 -14.47 0.80
CA ASP A 13 0.63 -14.23 -0.48
C ASP A 13 1.11 -12.78 -0.62
N ASN A 14 0.35 -11.80 -0.13
CA ASN A 14 0.81 -10.40 -0.11
C ASN A 14 2.05 -10.25 0.79
N ILE A 15 2.09 -10.96 1.92
CA ILE A 15 3.24 -10.93 2.83
C ILE A 15 4.45 -11.60 2.17
N ARG A 16 4.25 -12.75 1.51
CA ARG A 16 5.29 -13.43 0.72
C ARG A 16 5.84 -12.53 -0.37
N ASP A 17 4.97 -11.84 -1.11
CA ASP A 17 5.38 -10.91 -2.18
C ASP A 17 6.14 -9.71 -1.61
N LEU A 18 5.69 -9.14 -0.49
CA LEU A 18 6.37 -8.01 0.16
C LEU A 18 7.78 -8.38 0.62
N ILE A 19 7.97 -9.56 1.20
CA ILE A 19 9.28 -10.02 1.70
C ILE A 19 10.16 -10.52 0.55
N GLY A 20 9.59 -11.28 -0.39
CA GLY A 20 10.34 -11.92 -1.47
C GLY A 20 10.66 -11.00 -2.65
N SER A 21 9.72 -10.12 -3.02
CA SER A 21 9.88 -9.20 -4.15
C SER A 21 10.10 -7.74 -3.73
N GLY A 22 10.01 -7.45 -2.43
CA GLY A 22 10.11 -6.10 -1.90
C GLY A 22 8.84 -5.26 -2.10
N ARG A 23 7.76 -5.83 -2.66
CA ARG A 23 6.52 -5.09 -2.92
C ARG A 23 5.30 -6.00 -3.03
N THR A 24 4.13 -5.50 -2.65
CA THR A 24 2.87 -6.23 -2.83
C THR A 24 2.25 -5.93 -4.20
N PRO A 25 1.32 -6.80 -4.66
CA PRO A 25 0.32 -6.42 -5.63
C PRO A 25 -0.47 -5.17 -5.20
N ILE A 26 -1.22 -4.59 -6.13
CA ILE A 26 -2.09 -3.45 -5.82
C ILE A 26 -3.19 -3.91 -4.87
N LEU A 27 -3.12 -3.41 -3.65
CA LEU A 27 -4.15 -3.53 -2.65
C LEU A 27 -5.24 -2.50 -2.96
N LYS A 28 -6.48 -2.95 -3.12
CA LYS A 28 -7.61 -2.12 -3.53
C LYS A 28 -8.55 -1.87 -2.37
N GLY A 29 -9.19 -0.70 -2.38
CA GLY A 29 -10.26 -0.38 -1.42
C GLY A 29 -9.78 -0.01 -0.02
N LEU A 30 -8.50 0.38 0.15
CA LEU A 30 -8.00 0.92 1.41
C LEU A 30 -8.70 2.24 1.69
N THR A 31 -9.02 2.49 2.97
CA THR A 31 -9.74 3.70 3.37
C THR A 31 -8.81 4.61 4.16
N SER A 32 -8.71 5.87 3.74
CA SER A 32 -7.92 6.87 4.45
C SER A 32 -8.61 7.29 5.74
N LYS A 33 -7.89 7.97 6.63
CA LYS A 33 -8.47 8.57 7.85
C LYS A 33 -9.62 9.54 7.54
N ALA A 34 -9.63 10.14 6.35
CA ALA A 34 -10.70 11.02 5.88
C ALA A 34 -11.86 10.28 5.17
N GLY A 35 -11.89 8.94 5.23
CA GLY A 35 -12.94 8.11 4.62
C GLY A 35 -12.82 7.92 3.10
N LYS A 36 -11.74 8.38 2.47
CA LYS A 36 -11.55 8.23 1.02
C LYS A 36 -10.95 6.88 0.69
N LYS A 37 -11.54 6.18 -0.28
CA LYS A 37 -11.01 4.92 -0.81
C LYS A 37 -9.87 5.19 -1.79
N PHE A 38 -8.80 4.42 -1.68
CA PHE A 38 -7.66 4.46 -2.58
C PHE A 38 -7.08 3.06 -2.80
N ASN A 39 -6.28 2.95 -3.85
CA ASN A 39 -5.53 1.74 -4.17
C ASN A 39 -4.05 2.04 -3.98
N VAL A 40 -3.30 1.10 -3.44
CA VAL A 40 -1.89 1.29 -3.09
C VAL A 40 -1.12 -0.02 -3.20
N ARG A 41 0.20 0.06 -3.34
CA ARG A 41 1.11 -1.06 -3.10
C ARG A 41 1.88 -0.78 -1.83
N LEU A 42 2.15 -1.82 -1.06
CA LEU A 42 3.15 -1.77 -0.01
C LEU A 42 4.50 -2.08 -0.64
N VAL A 43 5.51 -1.28 -0.32
CA VAL A 43 6.89 -1.48 -0.77
C VAL A 43 7.77 -1.55 0.46
N LEU A 44 8.65 -2.53 0.52
CA LEU A 44 9.67 -2.67 1.55
C LEU A 44 10.93 -1.94 1.08
N GLY A 45 11.28 -0.87 1.78
CA GLY A 45 12.52 -0.14 1.56
C GLY A 45 13.75 -0.93 1.99
N GLU A 46 14.93 -0.47 1.59
CA GLU A 46 16.23 -1.07 1.97
C GLU A 46 16.50 -0.97 3.48
N ASP A 47 15.84 -0.03 4.15
CA ASP A 47 15.81 0.16 5.60
C ASP A 47 14.82 -0.78 6.31
N TYR A 48 14.22 -1.72 5.58
CA TYR A 48 13.15 -2.60 6.04
C TYR A 48 11.90 -1.87 6.52
N ILE A 49 11.71 -0.61 6.08
CA ILE A 49 10.51 0.18 6.36
C ILE A 49 9.52 0.01 5.22
N THR A 50 8.27 -0.31 5.56
CA THR A 50 7.19 -0.41 4.58
C THR A 50 6.62 0.96 4.23
N SER A 51 6.57 1.30 2.95
CA SER A 51 6.03 2.54 2.41
C SER A 51 4.86 2.29 1.45
N PHE A 52 4.06 3.33 1.22
CA PHE A 52 2.92 3.29 0.32
C PHE A 52 3.28 3.83 -1.07
N GLU A 53 3.19 2.99 -2.10
CA GLU A 53 3.28 3.40 -3.49
C GLU A 53 1.86 3.48 -4.08
N PHE A 54 1.39 4.70 -4.35
CA PHE A 54 0.08 4.92 -4.96
C PHE A 54 0.20 4.79 -6.48
N GLU A 55 -0.77 4.12 -7.11
CA GLU A 55 -0.86 4.12 -8.57
C GLU A 55 -1.09 5.56 -9.04
N ASN A 56 -0.07 6.13 -9.68
CA ASN A 56 -0.07 7.52 -10.09
C ASN A 56 -1.06 7.69 -11.26
N LYS A 57 -2.35 7.89 -10.96
CA LYS A 57 -3.29 8.41 -11.95
C LYS A 57 -2.78 9.79 -12.31
N LYS A 58 -2.43 10.01 -13.58
CA LYS A 58 -2.10 11.33 -14.17
C LYS A 58 -3.23 12.33 -13.94
N GLY A 59 -3.36 12.83 -12.72
CA GLY A 59 -4.42 13.72 -12.26
C GLY A 59 -3.77 14.78 -11.40
N LYS A 60 -3.45 15.91 -12.05
CA LYS A 60 -2.90 17.17 -11.52
C LYS A 60 -2.66 17.16 -10.00
N GLN A 61 -1.40 17.04 -9.61
CA GLN A 61 -0.89 17.55 -8.33
C GLN A 61 -1.25 19.04 -8.26
N ARG A 62 -2.39 19.36 -7.64
CA ARG A 62 -2.72 20.75 -7.30
C ARG A 62 -1.83 21.08 -6.10
N GLY A 63 -0.76 21.81 -6.39
CA GLY A 63 0.12 22.42 -5.40
C GLY A 63 -0.67 23.28 -4.42
N ARG A 64 -0.15 23.31 -3.20
CA ARG A 64 -0.52 24.30 -2.18
C ARG A 64 0.00 25.67 -2.60
#